data_AF-A0AAD3VZD2-F1
#
_entry.id   AF-A0AAD3VZD2-F1
#
_cell.length_a   1.000
_cell.length_b   1.000
_cell.length_c   1.000
_cell.angle_alpha   90.00
_cell.angle_beta   90.00
_cell.angle_gamma   90.00
#
_symmetry.space_group_name_H-M   'P 1'
#
loop_
_entity.id
_entity.type
_entity.pdbx_description
1 polymer ?
#
loop_
_entity_poly.entity_id
_entity_poly.type
_entity_poly.pdbx_seq_one_letter_code
_entity_poly.pdbx_strand_id
1 'polypeptide(L)'
;QMARAAGIHLVVATQRPSVDVITGTIKANIPSRIAFAVSSQIDSRTILDMGGAEKLLGRGDMLFFPVGAVKPLRAQGSYLSEREIDEIVSFTSSQAKPQFAQGVLSVPESTPAMPQIQDDPLFPQAVRIVIEAKQASVSLLQRRLPIGYSRAARLIDAMELKGYVGPYEGSKPREVKISINEYLRLFENQGESVNPQPEAGTGPGQPTGGPR
;
A
#
# COMPACT_ATOMS: atom_id res chain seq x y z
N GLN A 1 13.42 -1.25 -13.91
CA GLN A 1 14.53 -1.26 -14.90
C GLN A 1 15.43 -0.01 -14.86
N MET A 2 14.91 1.22 -14.73
CA MET A 2 15.72 2.45 -14.81
C MET A 2 16.71 2.68 -13.64
N ALA A 3 16.52 2.00 -12.50
CA ALA A 3 17.34 2.17 -11.29
C ALA A 3 18.84 1.92 -11.47
N ARG A 4 19.24 1.02 -12.39
CA ARG A 4 20.65 0.67 -12.62
C ARG A 4 21.48 1.87 -13.07
N ALA A 5 20.95 2.70 -13.97
CA ALA A 5 21.65 3.88 -14.46
C ALA A 5 21.75 4.98 -13.39
N ALA A 6 20.83 4.98 -12.42
CA ALA A 6 20.82 5.90 -11.29
C ALA A 6 21.69 5.42 -10.10
N GLY A 7 22.36 4.27 -10.21
CA GLY A 7 23.18 3.70 -9.13
C GLY A 7 22.38 3.10 -7.97
N ILE A 8 21.09 2.80 -8.17
CA ILE A 8 20.24 2.19 -7.16
C ILE A 8 20.19 0.67 -7.40
N HIS A 9 20.62 -0.09 -6.40
CA HIS A 9 20.67 -1.56 -6.43
C HIS A 9 19.71 -2.15 -5.41
N LEU A 10 19.07 -3.27 -5.77
CA LEU A 10 18.12 -3.96 -4.90
C LEU A 10 18.65 -5.37 -4.59
N VAL A 11 18.65 -5.71 -3.30
CA VAL A 11 18.90 -7.07 -2.80
C VAL A 11 17.63 -7.55 -2.11
N VAL A 12 17.08 -8.66 -2.57
CA VAL A 12 15.88 -9.28 -1.98
C VAL A 12 16.24 -10.67 -1.50
N ALA A 13 15.93 -10.96 -0.24
CA ALA A 13 16.17 -12.25 0.39
C ALA A 13 14.86 -12.80 0.99
N THR A 14 14.65 -14.11 0.87
CA THR A 14 13.50 -14.80 1.46
C THR A 14 13.89 -16.24 1.82
N GLN A 15 13.26 -16.78 2.87
CA GLN A 15 13.33 -18.20 3.22
C GLN A 15 12.11 -18.99 2.70
N ARG A 16 11.15 -18.30 2.07
CA ARG A 16 9.92 -18.91 1.53
C ARG A 16 9.91 -18.75 0.01
N PRO A 17 10.57 -19.65 -0.74
CA PRO A 17 10.64 -19.60 -2.19
C PRO A 17 9.36 -20.16 -2.83
N SER A 18 8.22 -19.51 -2.62
CA SER A 18 6.94 -19.84 -3.27
C SER A 18 6.66 -18.90 -4.45
N VAL A 19 5.77 -19.32 -5.36
CA VAL A 19 5.34 -18.52 -6.53
C VAL A 19 4.66 -17.21 -6.10
N ASP A 20 3.99 -17.22 -4.95
CA ASP A 20 3.32 -16.04 -4.39
C ASP A 20 4.33 -15.00 -3.87
N VAL A 21 5.51 -15.45 -3.44
CA VAL A 21 6.58 -14.56 -2.95
C VAL A 21 7.51 -14.15 -4.08
N ILE A 22 7.94 -15.11 -4.91
CA ILE A 22 8.82 -14.89 -6.05
C ILE A 22 7.97 -14.89 -7.33
N THR A 23 7.17 -13.84 -7.46
CA THR A 23 6.22 -13.69 -8.57
C THR A 23 6.92 -13.52 -9.91
N GLY A 24 6.19 -13.71 -11.01
CA GLY A 24 6.71 -13.50 -12.37
C GLY A 24 7.31 -12.10 -12.58
N THR A 25 6.69 -11.06 -12.01
CA THR A 25 7.17 -9.67 -12.08
C THR A 25 8.54 -9.51 -11.40
N ILE A 26 8.75 -10.16 -10.25
CA ILE A 26 10.05 -10.16 -9.55
C ILE A 26 11.09 -10.87 -10.42
N LYS A 27 10.78 -12.09 -10.91
CA LYS A 27 11.70 -12.85 -11.75
C LYS A 27 12.10 -12.12 -13.02
N ALA A 28 11.17 -11.41 -13.65
CA ALA A 28 11.42 -10.64 -14.86
C ALA A 28 12.36 -9.44 -14.65
N ASN A 29 12.42 -8.87 -13.44
CA ASN A 29 13.19 -7.67 -13.14
C ASN A 29 14.48 -7.92 -12.34
N ILE A 30 14.64 -9.12 -11.76
CA ILE A 30 15.82 -9.52 -10.97
C ILE A 30 16.45 -10.76 -11.64
N PRO A 31 17.32 -10.55 -12.65
CA PRO A 31 17.86 -11.64 -13.46
C PRO A 31 19.05 -12.37 -12.81
N SER A 32 19.78 -11.72 -11.91
CA SER A 32 20.86 -12.35 -11.14
C SER A 32 20.29 -12.93 -9.84
N ARG A 33 20.54 -14.21 -9.56
CA ARG A 33 19.92 -14.93 -8.45
C ARG A 33 20.93 -15.79 -7.71
N ILE A 34 20.70 -15.96 -6.42
CA ILE A 34 21.46 -16.88 -5.56
C ILE A 34 20.44 -17.78 -4.88
N ALA A 35 20.67 -19.09 -4.92
CA ALA A 35 19.91 -20.06 -4.14
C ALA A 35 20.86 -20.81 -3.20
N PHE A 36 20.57 -20.76 -1.91
CA PHE A 36 21.13 -21.69 -0.93
C PHE A 36 20.35 -23.00 -0.95
N ALA A 37 20.74 -23.96 -0.11
CA ALA A 37 20.01 -25.21 0.04
C ALA A 37 18.51 -24.99 0.31
N VAL A 38 17.67 -25.68 -0.45
CA VAL A 38 16.21 -25.67 -0.34
C VAL A 38 15.66 -27.08 -0.17
N SER A 39 14.43 -27.18 0.31
CA SER A 39 13.82 -28.46 0.66
C SER A 39 13.36 -29.29 -0.55
N SER A 40 13.12 -28.66 -1.70
CA SER A 40 12.57 -29.36 -2.86
C SER A 40 13.06 -28.81 -4.21
N GLN A 41 12.98 -29.65 -5.24
CA GLN A 41 13.25 -29.23 -6.62
C GLN A 41 12.26 -28.16 -7.11
N ILE A 42 11.04 -28.14 -6.55
CA ILE A 42 10.03 -27.11 -6.86
C ILE A 42 10.53 -25.76 -6.37
N ASP A 43 11.03 -25.67 -5.13
CA ASP A 43 11.62 -24.45 -4.57
C ASP A 43 12.83 -23.98 -5.37
N SER A 44 13.70 -24.92 -5.79
CA SER A 44 14.84 -24.62 -6.67
C SER A 44 14.37 -23.98 -7.97
N ARG A 45 13.33 -24.53 -8.61
CA ARG A 45 12.76 -23.97 -9.84
C ARG A 45 12.09 -22.62 -9.60
N THR A 46 11.48 -22.38 -8.45
CA THR A 46 10.91 -21.08 -8.13
C THR A 46 11.98 -19.99 -8.10
N ILE A 47 13.19 -20.29 -7.60
CA ILE A 47 14.29 -19.32 -7.50
C ILE A 47 15.08 -19.24 -8.81
N LEU A 48 15.55 -20.38 -9.35
CA LEU A 48 16.53 -20.43 -10.45
C LEU A 48 15.93 -20.77 -11.82
N ASP A 49 14.62 -21.01 -11.90
CA ASP A 49 13.93 -21.59 -13.06
C ASP A 49 14.46 -22.99 -13.46
N MET A 50 15.28 -23.61 -12.60
CA MET A 50 15.82 -24.97 -12.78
C MET A 50 16.06 -25.68 -11.43
N GLY A 51 16.22 -27.00 -11.47
CA GLY A 51 16.61 -27.80 -10.31
C GLY A 51 18.11 -27.69 -10.01
N GLY A 52 18.51 -28.07 -8.80
CA GLY A 52 19.90 -28.15 -8.36
C GLY A 52 20.11 -27.65 -6.94
N ALA A 53 19.34 -26.65 -6.49
CA ALA A 53 19.50 -26.09 -5.15
C ALA A 53 19.05 -27.06 -4.04
N GLU A 54 18.16 -28.01 -4.36
CA GLU A 54 17.73 -29.07 -3.44
C GLU A 54 18.83 -30.09 -3.11
N LYS A 55 19.95 -30.05 -3.85
CA LYS A 55 21.10 -30.95 -3.69
C LYS A 55 22.27 -30.31 -2.95
N LEU A 56 22.12 -29.05 -2.53
CA LEU A 56 23.15 -28.33 -1.80
C LEU A 56 23.25 -28.83 -0.35
N LEU A 57 24.43 -28.71 0.23
CA LEU A 57 24.78 -29.27 1.54
C LEU A 57 24.36 -28.36 2.72
N GLY A 58 23.86 -27.15 2.43
CA GLY A 58 23.60 -26.11 3.42
C GLY A 58 24.88 -25.40 3.87
N ARG A 59 24.82 -24.71 5.01
CA ARG A 59 25.99 -24.04 5.64
C ARG A 59 26.82 -23.17 4.68
N GLY A 60 26.15 -22.39 3.83
CA GLY A 60 26.79 -21.50 2.85
C GLY A 60 26.97 -22.08 1.45
N ASP A 61 26.75 -23.38 1.23
CA ASP A 61 26.75 -23.95 -0.13
C ASP A 61 25.59 -23.37 -0.94
N MET A 62 25.90 -22.84 -2.13
CA MET A 62 24.98 -22.06 -2.95
C MET A 62 25.18 -22.27 -4.45
N LEU A 63 24.13 -22.00 -5.21
CA LEU A 63 24.17 -21.79 -6.66
C LEU A 63 24.01 -20.30 -6.94
N PHE A 64 25.03 -19.69 -7.55
CA PHE A 64 25.00 -18.34 -8.06
C PHE A 64 24.69 -18.37 -9.56
N PHE A 65 23.58 -17.72 -9.95
CA PHE A 65 23.17 -17.60 -11.33
C PHE A 65 23.19 -16.14 -11.78
N PRO A 66 24.32 -15.66 -12.32
CA PRO A 66 24.42 -14.29 -12.80
C PRO A 66 23.65 -14.09 -14.11
N VAL A 67 23.18 -12.87 -14.32
CA VAL A 67 22.58 -12.45 -15.60
C VAL A 67 23.50 -12.82 -16.78
N GLY A 68 22.92 -13.42 -17.81
CA GLY A 68 23.63 -13.80 -19.04
C GLY A 68 24.39 -15.14 -18.96
N ALA A 69 24.47 -15.78 -17.81
CA ALA A 69 25.02 -17.13 -17.73
C ALA A 69 24.05 -18.18 -18.31
N VAL A 70 24.60 -19.27 -18.84
CA VAL A 70 23.83 -20.42 -19.36
C VAL A 70 23.43 -21.37 -18.23
N LYS A 71 24.26 -21.45 -17.18
CA LYS A 71 24.02 -22.32 -16.02
C LYS A 71 24.51 -21.65 -14.72
N PRO A 72 23.91 -21.98 -13.56
CA PRO A 72 24.40 -21.54 -12.26
C PRO A 72 25.80 -22.09 -11.97
N LEU A 73 26.58 -21.30 -11.25
CA LEU A 73 27.88 -21.64 -10.71
C LEU A 73 27.71 -22.06 -9.25
N ARG A 74 28.22 -23.23 -8.88
CA ARG A 74 28.25 -23.64 -7.46
C ARG A 74 29.37 -22.89 -6.75
N ALA A 75 29.05 -22.32 -5.59
CA ALA A 75 29.97 -21.55 -4.78
C ALA A 75 29.72 -21.83 -3.28
N GLN A 76 30.72 -21.53 -2.47
CA GLN A 76 30.64 -21.62 -1.01
C GLN A 76 30.66 -20.21 -0.43
N GLY A 77 29.60 -19.84 0.29
CA GLY A 77 29.53 -18.60 1.03
C GLY A 77 30.52 -18.57 2.18
N SER A 78 31.19 -17.43 2.36
CA SER A 78 32.03 -17.17 3.52
C SER A 78 31.17 -17.17 4.79
N TYR A 79 31.66 -17.85 5.82
CA TYR A 79 31.07 -17.75 7.15
C TYR A 79 31.59 -16.49 7.83
N LEU A 80 30.68 -15.72 8.42
CA LEU A 80 30.99 -14.56 9.23
C LEU A 80 30.25 -14.74 10.56
N SER A 81 31.00 -14.74 11.66
CA SER A 81 30.43 -14.86 13.00
C SER A 81 29.79 -13.54 13.46
N GLU A 82 28.86 -13.61 14.42
CA GLU A 82 28.23 -12.42 15.01
C GLU A 82 29.28 -11.46 15.58
N ARG A 83 30.33 -12.00 16.20
CA ARG A 83 31.45 -11.20 16.73
C ARG A 83 32.15 -10.40 15.63
N GLU A 84 32.45 -11.02 14.48
CA GLU A 84 33.09 -10.31 13.36
C GLU A 84 32.17 -9.23 12.79
N ILE A 85 30.85 -9.47 12.77
CA ILE A 85 29.85 -8.46 12.39
C ILE A 85 29.93 -7.26 13.33
N ASP A 86 29.91 -7.49 14.65
CA ASP A 86 29.98 -6.43 15.65
C ASP A 86 31.28 -5.61 15.55
N GLU A 87 32.41 -6.29 15.33
CA GLU A 87 33.71 -5.63 15.13
C GLU A 87 33.71 -4.74 13.88
N ILE A 88 33.14 -5.20 12.76
CA ILE A 88 33.03 -4.42 11.52
C ILE A 88 32.06 -3.23 11.68
N VAL A 89 30.92 -3.45 12.32
CA VAL A 89 29.91 -2.40 12.56
C VAL A 89 30.49 -1.32 13.48
N SER A 90 31.17 -1.71 14.54
CA SER A 90 31.84 -0.78 15.47
C SER A 90 32.91 0.04 14.76
N PHE A 91 33.80 -0.63 14.02
CA PHE A 91 34.85 0.04 13.24
C PHE A 91 34.26 1.05 12.25
N THR A 92 33.23 0.67 11.50
CA THR A 92 32.58 1.55 10.51
C THR A 92 31.87 2.72 11.18
N SER A 93 31.15 2.48 12.27
CA SER A 93 30.40 3.51 13.00
C SER A 93 31.32 4.52 13.71
N SER A 94 32.55 4.12 14.04
CA SER A 94 33.55 5.02 14.63
C SER A 94 34.09 6.07 13.64
N GLN A 95 33.99 5.80 12.33
CA GLN A 95 34.52 6.67 11.29
C GLN A 95 33.58 7.84 10.95
N ALA A 96 32.26 7.63 11.00
CA ALA A 96 31.27 8.66 10.70
C ALA A 96 29.91 8.37 11.35
N LYS A 97 29.21 9.43 11.74
CA LYS A 97 27.81 9.32 12.19
C LYS A 97 26.88 9.20 10.97
N PRO A 98 25.82 8.36 11.03
CA PRO A 98 24.88 8.21 9.93
C PRO A 98 24.09 9.50 9.70
N GLN A 99 23.94 9.88 8.43
CA GLN A 99 23.08 10.98 8.00
C GLN A 99 21.81 10.40 7.37
N PHE A 100 20.70 10.46 8.09
CA PHE A 100 19.42 9.93 7.62
C PHE A 100 18.64 10.99 6.84
N ALA A 101 18.23 10.66 5.62
CA ALA A 101 17.33 11.52 4.86
C ALA A 101 15.92 11.49 5.46
N GLN A 102 15.42 12.64 5.90
CA GLN A 102 14.01 12.80 6.27
C GLN A 102 13.15 12.52 5.03
N GLY A 103 12.16 11.62 5.17
CA GLY A 103 11.28 11.24 4.07
C GLY A 103 11.42 9.80 3.56
N VAL A 104 12.53 9.10 3.87
CA VAL A 104 12.69 7.68 3.49
C VAL A 104 11.81 6.77 4.35
N LEU A 105 11.65 7.12 5.63
CA LEU A 105 10.83 6.39 6.59
C LEU A 105 9.39 6.90 6.70
N SER A 106 9.08 8.07 6.11
CA SER A 106 7.69 8.43 5.93
C SER A 106 7.13 7.45 4.91
N VAL A 107 6.41 6.45 5.40
CA VAL A 107 5.47 5.70 4.60
C VAL A 107 4.65 6.77 3.91
N PRO A 108 4.75 6.95 2.57
CA PRO A 108 3.77 7.80 1.92
C PRO A 108 2.43 7.23 2.38
N GLU A 109 1.56 8.06 2.96
CA GLU A 109 0.18 7.70 3.24
C GLU A 109 -0.46 7.32 1.91
N SER A 110 -0.13 6.11 1.47
CA SER A 110 -0.80 5.36 0.44
C SER A 110 -1.97 4.73 1.16
N THR A 111 -2.80 5.57 1.79
CA THR A 111 -4.20 5.57 1.40
C THR A 111 -4.11 5.55 -0.12
N PRO A 112 -4.42 4.44 -0.81
CA PRO A 112 -4.52 4.51 -2.25
C PRO A 112 -5.33 5.77 -2.50
N ALA A 113 -4.82 6.67 -3.33
CA ALA A 113 -5.67 7.65 -3.95
C ALA A 113 -6.68 6.81 -4.76
N MET A 114 -7.68 6.27 -4.05
CA MET A 114 -8.95 5.92 -4.60
C MET A 114 -9.30 7.21 -5.33
N PRO A 115 -9.42 7.18 -6.67
CA PRO A 115 -9.98 8.33 -7.37
C PRO A 115 -11.23 8.71 -6.60
N GLN A 116 -11.42 9.99 -6.32
CA GLN A 116 -12.52 10.55 -5.52
C GLN A 116 -13.87 9.87 -5.85
N ILE A 117 -14.15 8.68 -5.30
CA ILE A 117 -15.44 7.96 -5.46
C ILE A 117 -16.51 8.72 -4.66
N GLN A 118 -16.08 9.64 -3.78
CA GLN A 118 -16.93 10.70 -3.22
C GLN A 118 -17.64 11.52 -4.30
N ASP A 119 -17.05 11.68 -5.50
CA ASP A 119 -17.69 12.36 -6.62
C ASP A 119 -18.50 11.42 -7.53
N ASP A 120 -18.62 10.13 -7.20
CA ASP A 120 -19.50 9.25 -7.95
C ASP A 120 -20.95 9.75 -7.77
N PRO A 121 -21.66 10.17 -8.84
CA PRO A 121 -23.00 10.73 -8.72
C PRO A 121 -24.01 9.78 -8.07
N LEU A 122 -23.73 8.48 -8.09
CA LEU A 122 -24.59 7.44 -7.51
C LEU A 122 -24.23 7.12 -6.06
N PHE A 123 -23.16 7.68 -5.49
CA PHE A 123 -22.72 7.38 -4.13
C PHE A 123 -23.79 7.71 -3.07
N PRO A 124 -24.44 8.90 -3.06
CA PRO A 124 -25.51 9.19 -2.10
C PRO A 124 -26.68 8.19 -2.22
N GLN A 125 -27.08 7.88 -3.46
CA GLN A 125 -28.15 6.92 -3.73
C GLN A 125 -27.79 5.51 -3.26
N ALA A 126 -26.54 5.10 -3.45
CA ALA A 126 -26.04 3.80 -2.99
C ALA A 126 -26.03 3.70 -1.46
N VAL A 127 -25.63 4.75 -0.75
CA VAL A 127 -25.66 4.79 0.73
C VAL A 127 -27.10 4.65 1.22
N ARG A 128 -28.05 5.38 0.62
CA ARG A 128 -29.47 5.27 0.95
C ARG A 128 -30.01 3.85 0.78
N ILE A 129 -29.70 3.20 -0.33
CA ILE A 129 -30.13 1.81 -0.61
C ILE A 129 -29.62 0.85 0.46
N VAL A 130 -28.37 1.02 0.90
CA VAL A 130 -27.75 0.17 1.92
C VAL A 130 -28.39 0.41 3.30
N ILE A 131 -28.72 1.65 3.65
CA ILE A 131 -29.46 1.98 4.89
C ILE A 131 -30.85 1.33 4.87
N GLU A 132 -31.61 1.51 3.79
CA GLU A 132 -32.95 0.95 3.65
C GLU A 132 -32.95 -0.59 3.73
N ALA A 133 -31.94 -1.23 3.14
CA ALA A 133 -31.80 -2.69 3.14
C ALA A 133 -31.18 -3.25 4.43
N LYS A 134 -30.63 -2.40 5.31
CA LYS A 134 -29.84 -2.75 6.51
C LYS A 134 -28.68 -3.72 6.26
N GLN A 135 -28.22 -3.84 5.02
CA GLN A 135 -27.14 -4.72 4.62
C GLN A 135 -26.42 -4.14 3.41
N ALA A 136 -25.10 -4.29 3.35
CA ALA A 136 -24.30 -3.79 2.23
C ALA A 136 -23.67 -4.95 1.45
N SER A 137 -24.01 -5.07 0.17
CA SER A 137 -23.38 -6.07 -0.72
C SER A 137 -23.32 -5.57 -2.16
N VAL A 138 -22.34 -6.07 -2.91
CA VAL A 138 -22.16 -5.74 -4.33
C VAL A 138 -23.40 -6.12 -5.14
N SER A 139 -23.97 -7.30 -4.88
CA SER A 139 -25.17 -7.80 -5.57
C SER A 139 -26.43 -7.02 -5.23
N LEU A 140 -26.53 -6.41 -4.04
CA LEU A 140 -27.62 -5.49 -3.71
C LEU A 140 -27.54 -4.25 -4.59
N LEU A 141 -26.38 -3.61 -4.66
CA LEU A 141 -26.21 -2.39 -5.46
C LEU A 141 -26.38 -2.64 -6.96
N GLN A 142 -25.87 -3.74 -7.50
CA GLN A 142 -26.06 -4.10 -8.92
C GLN A 142 -27.54 -4.31 -9.30
N ARG A 143 -28.39 -4.75 -8.37
CA ARG A 143 -29.83 -4.94 -8.61
C ARG A 143 -30.64 -3.66 -8.48
N ARG A 144 -30.15 -2.69 -7.70
CA ARG A 144 -30.87 -1.44 -7.38
C ARG A 144 -30.36 -0.23 -8.15
N LEU A 145 -29.16 -0.30 -8.71
CA LEU A 145 -28.53 0.75 -9.52
C LEU A 145 -28.08 0.17 -10.86
N PRO A 146 -28.15 0.94 -11.96
CA PRO A 146 -27.68 0.50 -13.28
C PRO A 146 -26.14 0.56 -13.37
N ILE A 147 -25.46 -0.29 -12.59
CA ILE A 147 -23.99 -0.32 -12.46
C ILE A 147 -23.41 -1.73 -12.55
N GLY A 148 -22.21 -1.85 -13.11
CA GLY A 148 -21.46 -3.11 -13.17
C GLY A 148 -20.78 -3.47 -11.84
N TYR A 149 -20.34 -4.73 -11.74
CA TYR A 149 -19.71 -5.30 -10.52
C TYR A 149 -18.57 -4.43 -9.98
N SER A 150 -17.63 -4.02 -10.84
CA SER A 150 -16.45 -3.24 -10.43
C SER A 150 -16.79 -1.85 -9.88
N ARG A 151 -17.93 -1.25 -10.28
CA ARG A 151 -18.39 0.03 -9.74
C ARG A 151 -19.14 -0.17 -8.43
N ALA A 152 -19.99 -1.19 -8.35
CA ALA A 152 -20.67 -1.58 -7.12
C ALA A 152 -19.69 -1.97 -6.00
N ALA A 153 -18.63 -2.73 -6.29
CA ALA A 153 -17.57 -3.05 -5.33
C ALA A 153 -16.87 -1.79 -4.82
N ARG A 154 -16.48 -0.89 -5.72
CA ARG A 154 -15.86 0.40 -5.37
C ARG A 154 -16.74 1.29 -4.49
N LEU A 155 -18.05 1.32 -4.73
CA LEU A 155 -19.00 2.07 -3.88
C LEU A 155 -19.06 1.48 -2.46
N ILE A 156 -19.07 0.16 -2.32
CA ILE A 156 -19.06 -0.52 -1.01
C ILE A 156 -17.75 -0.25 -0.25
N ASP A 157 -16.61 -0.34 -0.93
CA ASP A 157 -15.31 -0.08 -0.32
C ASP A 157 -15.17 1.40 0.09
N ALA A 158 -15.73 2.33 -0.69
CA ALA A 158 -15.79 3.74 -0.32
C ALA A 158 -16.69 4.00 0.91
N MET A 159 -17.79 3.25 1.06
CA MET A 159 -18.64 3.31 2.26
C MET A 159 -17.94 2.76 3.50
N GLU A 160 -17.13 1.69 3.35
CA GLU A 160 -16.29 1.15 4.44
C GLU A 160 -15.25 2.19 4.88
N LEU A 161 -14.56 2.81 3.93
CA LEU A 161 -13.54 3.84 4.20
C LEU A 161 -14.13 5.03 4.98
N LYS A 162 -15.38 5.41 4.69
CA LYS A 162 -16.12 6.46 5.39
C LYS A 162 -16.71 6.01 6.74
N GLY A 163 -16.57 4.73 7.09
CA GLY A 163 -17.13 4.15 8.30
C GLY A 163 -18.65 3.94 8.24
N TYR A 164 -19.28 4.10 7.08
CA TYR A 164 -20.72 3.89 6.89
C TYR A 164 -21.10 2.40 6.88
N VAL A 165 -20.14 1.55 6.52
CA VAL A 165 -20.30 0.09 6.43
C VAL A 165 -19.13 -0.57 7.16
N GLY A 166 -19.36 -1.75 7.73
CA GLY A 166 -18.34 -2.58 8.39
C GLY A 166 -17.29 -3.16 7.43
N PRO A 167 -16.27 -3.85 7.97
CA PRO A 167 -15.19 -4.41 7.18
C PRO A 167 -15.65 -5.53 6.25
N TYR A 168 -14.81 -5.90 5.30
CA TYR A 168 -15.06 -7.04 4.42
C TYR A 168 -15.14 -8.37 5.21
N GLU A 169 -16.31 -9.02 5.16
CA GLU A 169 -16.56 -10.34 5.80
C GLU A 169 -16.73 -11.48 4.76
N GLY A 170 -15.91 -11.50 3.71
CA GLY A 170 -15.94 -12.59 2.74
C GLY A 170 -17.21 -12.60 1.88
N SER A 171 -18.04 -13.64 2.03
CA SER A 171 -19.30 -13.81 1.28
C SER A 171 -20.52 -13.21 1.98
N LYS A 172 -20.39 -12.74 3.22
CA LYS A 172 -21.51 -12.17 3.98
C LYS A 172 -21.73 -10.69 3.61
N PRO A 173 -22.99 -10.21 3.60
CA PRO A 173 -23.28 -8.79 3.53
C PRO A 173 -22.64 -8.06 4.71
N ARG A 174 -22.04 -6.89 4.45
CA ARG A 174 -21.40 -6.09 5.48
C ARG A 174 -22.45 -5.35 6.31
N GLU A 175 -22.15 -5.18 7.59
CA GLU A 175 -23.01 -4.44 8.53
C GLU A 175 -23.08 -2.95 8.15
N VAL A 176 -24.25 -2.34 8.29
CA VAL A 176 -24.47 -0.92 8.03
C VAL A 176 -24.35 -0.15 9.35
N LYS A 177 -23.42 0.79 9.40
CA LYS A 177 -23.08 1.58 10.59
C LYS A 177 -23.67 2.99 10.58
N ILE A 178 -24.04 3.50 9.42
CA ILE A 178 -24.66 4.82 9.26
C ILE A 178 -26.18 4.76 9.50
N SER A 179 -26.70 5.73 10.24
CA SER A 179 -28.15 5.90 10.46
C SER A 179 -28.80 6.79 9.39
N ILE A 180 -30.12 6.67 9.23
CA ILE A 180 -30.87 7.53 8.31
C ILE A 180 -30.73 9.02 8.67
N ASN A 181 -30.69 9.36 9.97
CA ASN A 181 -30.53 10.75 10.42
C ASN A 181 -29.17 11.34 10.05
N GLU A 182 -28.11 10.54 10.13
CA GLU A 182 -26.76 10.93 9.69
C GLU A 182 -26.70 11.08 8.18
N TYR A 183 -27.34 10.19 7.42
CA TYR A 183 -27.45 10.31 5.97
C TYR A 183 -28.09 11.64 5.55
N LEU A 184 -29.23 12.01 6.14
CA LEU A 184 -29.93 13.27 5.83
C LEU A 184 -29.02 14.49 6.07
N ARG A 185 -28.28 14.50 7.19
CA ARG A 185 -27.32 15.57 7.51
C ARG A 185 -26.17 15.68 6.53
N LEU A 186 -25.69 14.55 6.02
CA LEU A 186 -24.49 14.49 5.17
C LEU A 186 -24.79 14.75 3.69
N PHE A 187 -25.96 14.32 3.20
CA PHE A 187 -26.28 14.30 1.77
C PHE A 187 -27.46 15.19 1.37
N GLU A 188 -28.41 15.50 2.27
CA GLU A 188 -29.59 16.32 1.93
C GLU A 188 -29.44 17.78 2.41
N ASN A 189 -28.73 18.03 3.51
CA ASN A 189 -28.49 19.39 4.02
C ASN A 189 -27.43 20.21 3.25
N GLN A 190 -26.79 19.67 2.21
CA GLN A 190 -25.93 20.47 1.32
C GLN A 190 -26.73 21.37 0.35
N GLY A 191 -28.06 21.29 0.35
CA GLY A 191 -28.95 22.13 -0.45
C GLY A 191 -29.46 23.41 0.25
N GLU A 192 -29.29 23.56 1.57
CA GLU A 192 -29.84 24.69 2.32
C GLU A 192 -28.90 25.15 3.45
N SER A 193 -28.09 26.18 3.19
CA SER A 193 -27.60 27.14 4.21
C SER A 193 -27.16 28.43 3.48
N VAL A 194 -28.07 29.39 3.33
CA VAL A 194 -28.18 30.60 4.19
C VAL A 194 -27.03 31.57 3.93
N ASN A 195 -27.39 32.69 3.29
CA ASN A 195 -26.57 33.87 3.05
C ASN A 195 -26.47 34.72 4.34
N PRO A 196 -25.28 34.95 4.91
CA PRO A 196 -25.05 36.06 5.83
C PRO A 196 -24.12 37.07 5.15
N GLN A 197 -24.64 38.25 4.81
CA GLN A 197 -23.79 39.39 4.44
C GLN A 197 -22.91 39.80 5.63
N PRO A 198 -21.62 40.13 5.42
CA PRO A 198 -20.71 40.49 6.49
C PRO A 198 -20.77 41.99 6.84
N GLU A 199 -20.66 42.29 8.13
CA GLU A 199 -20.42 43.62 8.67
C GLU A 199 -19.09 44.19 8.18
N ALA A 200 -19.12 45.45 7.74
CA ALA A 200 -17.94 46.17 7.26
C ALA A 200 -17.36 47.08 8.36
N GLY A 201 -16.06 46.92 8.61
CA GLY A 201 -15.13 48.06 8.59
C GLY A 201 -14.81 48.73 9.92
N THR A 202 -13.68 48.33 10.49
CA THR A 202 -12.90 49.04 11.50
C THR A 202 -12.27 50.33 10.91
N GLY A 203 -12.12 51.38 11.71
CA GLY A 203 -11.21 52.49 11.41
C GLY A 203 -10.91 53.34 12.66
N PRO A 204 -9.64 53.48 13.10
CA PRO A 204 -9.26 54.38 14.18
C PRO A 204 -8.76 55.73 13.64
N GLY A 205 -9.16 56.83 14.28
CA GLY A 205 -8.65 58.17 13.97
C GLY A 205 -9.19 59.25 14.92
N GLN A 206 -8.41 59.58 15.96
CA GLN A 206 -8.52 60.81 16.76
C GLN A 206 -7.89 62.00 15.98
N PRO A 207 -7.87 63.24 16.53
CA PRO A 207 -8.94 64.09 17.09
C PRO A 207 -8.91 65.49 16.41
N THR A 208 -9.81 66.44 16.75
CA THR A 208 -9.53 67.90 16.92
C THR A 208 -10.81 68.76 16.99
N GLY A 209 -10.83 69.69 17.96
CA GLY A 209 -11.33 71.07 17.80
C GLY A 209 -12.84 71.33 17.89
N GLY A 210 -13.26 72.10 18.91
CA GLY A 210 -14.53 72.86 18.90
C GLY A 210 -14.50 74.05 17.92
N PRO A 211 -15.30 75.13 18.08
CA PRO A 211 -16.31 75.42 19.09
C PRO A 211 -17.69 75.83 18.51
N ARG A 212 -18.73 75.84 19.36
CA ARG A 212 -19.66 76.97 19.59
C ARG A 212 -20.68 76.61 20.65
#